data_AF-A0A1Y4UWN5-F1
#
_entry.id   AF-A0A1Y4UWN5-F1
#
_cell.length_a   1.000
_cell.length_b   1.000
_cell.length_c   1.000
_cell.angle_alpha   90.00
_cell.angle_beta   90.00
_cell.angle_gamma   90.00
#
_symmetry.space_group_name_H-M   'P 1'
#
loop_
_entity.id
_entity.type
_entity.pdbx_description
1 polymer ?
#
loop_
_entity_poly.entity_id
_entity_poly.type
_entity_poly.pdbx_seq_one_letter_code
_entity_poly.pdbx_strand_id
1 'polypeptide(L)'
;MKKTKIITFIGGFYIFGGIVVLLSLLLNGSPMNTVFDLPDSSNHIVKLLIGIIYVPLGYLFLKRIRFSNWIVLVLAILTFCISAELATKFDTQPYIGNTIYALFVIIATMIRRNEFVNDINSVI
;
A
#
# COMPACT_ATOMS: atom_id res chain seq x y z
N MET A 1 -7.60 -2.28 24.04
CA MET A 1 -8.42 -2.79 22.91
C MET A 1 -7.70 -3.95 22.25
N LYS A 2 -8.40 -5.05 21.92
CA LYS A 2 -7.81 -6.18 21.19
C LYS A 2 -7.45 -5.70 19.78
N LYS A 3 -6.21 -5.93 19.32
CA LYS A 3 -5.77 -5.51 17.98
C LYS A 3 -6.65 -6.17 16.92
N THR A 4 -7.27 -5.38 16.06
CA THR A 4 -8.19 -5.91 15.04
C THR A 4 -7.40 -6.65 13.96
N LYS A 5 -7.89 -7.84 13.58
CA LYS A 5 -7.29 -8.67 12.52
C LYS A 5 -7.24 -7.96 11.16
N ILE A 6 -8.22 -7.10 10.87
CA ILE A 6 -8.30 -6.30 9.62
C ILE A 6 -7.07 -5.39 9.45
N ILE A 7 -6.73 -4.61 10.48
CA ILE A 7 -5.58 -3.70 10.40
C ILE A 7 -4.26 -4.48 10.35
N THR A 8 -4.22 -5.65 10.98
CA THR A 8 -3.08 -6.59 10.85
C THR A 8 -2.98 -7.16 9.43
N PHE A 9 -4.11 -7.49 8.80
CA PHE A 9 -4.15 -7.97 7.41
C PHE A 9 -3.65 -6.89 6.44
N ILE A 10 -4.13 -5.65 6.57
CA ILE A 10 -3.70 -4.53 5.73
C ILE A 10 -2.19 -4.29 5.89
N GLY A 11 -1.69 -4.17 7.13
CA GLY A 11 -0.27 -3.96 7.37
C GLY A 11 0.59 -5.11 6.82
N GLY A 12 0.12 -6.36 6.97
CA GLY A 12 0.77 -7.53 6.37
C GLY A 12 0.76 -7.51 4.85
N PHE A 13 -0.32 -7.05 4.21
CA PHE A 13 -0.41 -6.91 2.76
C PHE A 13 0.60 -5.88 2.22
N TYR A 14 0.77 -4.74 2.90
CA TYR A 14 1.81 -3.77 2.52
C TYR A 14 3.21 -4.37 2.62
N ILE A 15 3.53 -5.09 3.70
CA ILE A 15 4.83 -5.77 3.85
C ILE A 15 5.02 -6.80 2.74
N PHE A 16 4.05 -7.69 2.54
CA PHE A 16 4.11 -8.74 1.53
C PHE A 16 4.24 -8.16 0.11
N GLY A 17 3.43 -7.16 -0.23
CA GLY A 17 3.48 -6.46 -1.51
C GLY A 17 4.84 -5.80 -1.75
N GLY A 18 5.40 -5.12 -0.74
CA GLY A 18 6.74 -4.55 -0.83
C GLY A 18 7.83 -5.59 -1.09
N ILE A 19 7.79 -6.73 -0.38
CA ILE A 19 8.72 -7.84 -0.60
C ILE A 19 8.58 -8.43 -2.01
N VAL A 20 7.34 -8.68 -2.47
CA VAL A 20 7.08 -9.21 -3.81
C VAL A 20 7.60 -8.26 -4.89
N VAL A 21 7.41 -6.94 -4.71
CA VAL A 21 7.93 -5.94 -5.65
C VAL A 21 9.46 -5.92 -5.65
N LEU A 22 10.12 -6.02 -4.50
CA LEU A 22 11.58 -6.14 -4.42
C LEU A 22 12.09 -7.41 -5.10
N LEU A 23 11.43 -8.56 -4.91
CA LEU A 23 11.77 -9.79 -5.63
C LEU A 23 11.57 -9.62 -7.14
N SER A 24 10.53 -8.90 -7.57
CA SER A 24 10.29 -8.59 -8.98
C SER A 24 11.36 -7.70 -9.60
N LEU A 25 12.14 -6.98 -8.79
CA LEU A 25 13.31 -6.21 -9.24
C LEU A 25 14.45 -7.15 -9.62
N LEU A 26 14.67 -8.22 -8.83
CA LEU A 26 15.73 -9.20 -9.06
C LEU A 26 15.39 -10.19 -10.18
N LEU A 27 14.11 -10.48 -10.37
CA LEU A 27 13.62 -11.54 -11.27
C LEU A 27 13.01 -11.00 -12.58
N ASN A 28 13.22 -9.72 -12.92
CA ASN A 28 12.61 -9.08 -14.10
C ASN A 28 11.07 -9.24 -14.17
N GLY A 29 10.39 -9.11 -13.04
CA GLY A 29 8.93 -9.22 -12.96
C GLY A 29 8.18 -8.02 -13.55
N SER A 30 6.86 -7.99 -13.34
CA SER A 30 5.88 -7.06 -13.93
C SER A 30 6.31 -5.57 -13.98
N PRO A 31 5.87 -4.80 -15.00
CA PRO A 31 6.14 -3.36 -15.14
C PRO A 31 5.33 -2.52 -14.14
N MET A 32 5.88 -2.32 -12.94
CA MET A 32 5.24 -1.53 -11.88
C MET A 32 5.10 -0.06 -12.26
N ASN A 33 5.98 0.49 -13.10
CA ASN A 33 5.81 1.84 -13.62
C ASN A 33 4.48 2.02 -14.38
N THR A 34 4.02 1.02 -15.13
CA THR A 34 2.71 1.05 -15.80
C THR A 34 1.56 0.89 -14.81
N VAL A 35 1.71 -0.01 -13.82
CA VAL A 35 0.69 -0.26 -12.80
C VAL A 35 0.41 0.98 -11.93
N PHE A 36 1.41 1.83 -11.73
CA PHE A 36 1.32 3.08 -10.96
C PHE A 36 1.18 4.33 -11.86
N ASP A 37 0.88 4.16 -13.15
CA ASP A 37 0.71 5.25 -14.14
C ASP A 37 1.88 6.23 -14.23
N LEU A 38 3.10 5.69 -14.20
CA LEU A 38 4.36 6.41 -14.37
C LEU A 38 5.15 5.84 -15.58
N PRO A 39 4.57 5.80 -16.79
CA PRO A 39 5.19 5.12 -17.94
C PRO A 39 6.57 5.68 -18.32
N ASP A 40 6.79 6.98 -18.13
CA ASP A 40 8.06 7.67 -18.44
C ASP A 40 9.14 7.46 -17.37
N SER A 41 8.79 6.85 -16.23
CA SER A 41 9.72 6.57 -15.15
C SER A 41 10.37 5.19 -15.31
N SER A 42 11.62 5.08 -14.86
CA SER A 42 12.31 3.78 -14.82
C SER A 42 11.58 2.80 -13.90
N ASN A 43 11.17 1.66 -14.47
CA ASN A 43 10.53 0.57 -13.73
C ASN A 43 11.36 0.09 -12.53
N HIS A 44 12.69 0.08 -12.65
CA HIS A 44 13.58 -0.31 -11.56
C HIS A 44 13.50 0.67 -10.39
N ILE A 45 13.46 1.98 -10.67
CA ILE A 45 13.33 3.03 -9.66
C ILE A 45 11.97 2.92 -8.97
N VAL A 46 10.89 2.77 -9.74
CA VAL A 46 9.52 2.63 -9.18
C VAL A 46 9.42 1.41 -8.27
N LYS A 47 9.92 0.25 -8.70
CA LYS A 47 9.95 -0.99 -7.88
C LYS A 47 10.74 -0.78 -6.58
N LEU A 48 11.93 -0.18 -6.67
CA LEU A 48 12.77 0.06 -5.50
C LEU A 48 12.06 0.98 -4.50
N LEU A 49 11.46 2.07 -4.96
CA LEU A 49 10.71 3.01 -4.12
C LEU A 49 9.53 2.34 -3.43
N ILE A 50 8.71 1.57 -4.17
CA ILE A 50 7.58 0.85 -3.59
C ILE A 50 8.07 -0.10 -2.50
N GLY A 51 9.12 -0.89 -2.77
CA GLY A 51 9.67 -1.82 -1.80
C GLY A 51 10.14 -1.17 -0.51
N ILE A 52 10.94 -0.10 -0.62
CA ILE A 52 11.50 0.63 0.52
C ILE A 52 10.43 1.41 1.29
N ILE A 53 9.34 1.84 0.65
CA ILE A 53 8.24 2.54 1.32
C ILE A 53 7.27 1.55 1.98
N TYR A 54 6.83 0.52 1.25
CA TYR A 54 5.73 -0.35 1.68
C TYR A 54 6.11 -1.24 2.85
N VAL A 55 7.35 -1.77 2.89
CA VAL A 55 7.77 -2.67 3.97
C VAL A 55 7.84 -1.96 5.33
N PRO A 56 8.57 -0.84 5.49
CA PRO A 56 8.60 -0.11 6.75
C PRO A 56 7.23 0.45 7.11
N LEU A 57 6.48 0.99 6.15
CA LEU A 57 5.15 1.53 6.42
C LEU A 57 4.18 0.46 6.92
N GLY A 58 4.16 -0.70 6.28
CA GLY A 58 3.35 -1.83 6.72
C GLY A 58 3.71 -2.27 8.15
N TYR A 59 5.00 -2.30 8.49
CA TYR A 59 5.46 -2.59 9.85
C TYR A 59 4.98 -1.55 10.88
N LEU A 60 5.12 -0.26 10.57
CA LEU A 60 4.63 0.83 11.45
C LEU A 60 3.11 0.76 11.62
N PHE A 61 2.39 0.39 10.56
CA PHE A 61 0.94 0.21 10.58
C PHE A 61 0.52 -0.99 11.45
N LEU A 62 1.27 -2.10 11.40
CA LEU A 62 1.11 -3.24 12.32
C LEU A 62 1.35 -2.85 13.78
N LYS A 63 2.28 -1.93 14.04
CA LYS A 63 2.56 -1.38 15.36
C LYS A 63 1.57 -0.30 15.80
N ARG A 64 0.60 0.07 14.96
CA ARG A 64 -0.44 1.07 15.25
C ARG A 64 0.14 2.46 15.54
N ILE A 65 1.19 2.83 14.81
CA ILE A 65 1.84 4.14 14.96
C ILE A 65 0.94 5.24 14.38
N ARG A 66 0.69 6.30 15.14
CA ARG A 66 -0.32 7.32 14.82
C ARG A 66 -0.22 7.89 13.41
N PHE A 67 0.99 8.27 12.98
CA PHE A 67 1.20 8.86 11.65
C PHE A 67 1.06 7.83 10.52
N SER A 68 1.34 6.54 10.77
CA SER A 68 1.26 5.50 9.74
C SER A 68 -0.16 5.32 9.21
N ASN A 69 -1.19 5.58 10.03
CA ASN A 69 -2.59 5.59 9.61
C ASN A 69 -2.84 6.60 8.49
N TRP A 70 -2.33 7.83 8.66
CA TRP A 70 -2.52 8.91 7.70
C TRP A 70 -1.76 8.66 6.41
N ILE A 71 -0.52 8.16 6.50
CA ILE A 71 0.27 7.82 5.30
C ILE A 71 -0.41 6.71 4.50
N VAL A 72 -0.84 5.62 5.16
CA VAL A 72 -1.57 4.53 4.47
C VAL A 72 -2.87 5.02 3.86
N LEU A 73 -3.61 5.89 4.56
CA LEU A 73 -4.84 6.47 4.02
C LEU A 73 -4.59 7.29 2.75
N VAL A 74 -3.59 8.18 2.76
CA VAL A 74 -3.22 8.98 1.58
C VAL A 74 -2.79 8.07 0.42
N LEU A 75 -1.94 7.07 0.68
CA LEU A 75 -1.51 6.13 -0.34
C LEU A 75 -2.67 5.31 -0.91
N ALA A 76 -3.62 4.90 -0.07
CA ALA A 76 -4.81 4.17 -0.52
C ALA A 76 -5.72 5.06 -1.39
N ILE A 77 -5.90 6.33 -1.04
CA ILE A 77 -6.64 7.30 -1.87
C ILE A 77 -5.97 7.50 -3.23
N LEU A 78 -4.65 7.72 -3.26
CA LEU A 78 -3.90 7.86 -4.51
C LEU A 78 -4.01 6.59 -5.36
N THR A 79 -3.83 5.42 -4.74
CA THR A 79 -3.94 4.12 -5.43
C THR A 79 -5.34 3.91 -5.98
N PHE A 80 -6.38 4.29 -5.23
CA PHE A 80 -7.77 4.22 -5.67
C PHE A 80 -8.00 5.09 -6.91
N CYS A 81 -7.59 6.37 -6.89
CA CYS A 81 -7.78 7.27 -8.02
C CYS A 81 -7.09 6.77 -9.29
N ILE A 82 -5.79 6.43 -9.19
CA ILE A 82 -5.00 5.92 -10.32
C ILE A 82 -5.61 4.61 -10.84
N SER A 83 -5.91 3.66 -9.95
CA SER A 83 -6.43 2.36 -10.37
C SER A 83 -7.84 2.46 -10.94
N ALA A 84 -8.69 3.37 -10.44
CA ALA A 84 -10.03 3.58 -10.95
C ALA A 84 -9.98 4.15 -12.37
N GLU A 85 -9.12 5.14 -12.62
CA GLU A 85 -8.90 5.68 -13.96
C GLU A 85 -8.41 4.59 -14.92
N LEU A 86 -7.35 3.86 -14.54
CA LEU A 86 -6.82 2.75 -15.35
C LEU A 86 -7.84 1.63 -15.58
N ALA A 87 -8.69 1.33 -14.58
CA ALA A 87 -9.76 0.35 -14.72
C ALA A 87 -10.80 0.80 -15.76
N THR A 88 -11.20 2.07 -15.76
CA THR A 88 -12.14 2.59 -16.77
C THR A 88 -11.53 2.63 -18.18
N LYS A 89 -10.22 2.83 -18.29
CA LYS A 89 -9.51 2.93 -19.57
C LYS A 89 -9.20 1.57 -20.19
N PHE A 90 -8.81 0.59 -19.38
CA PHE A 90 -8.30 -0.69 -19.85
C PHE A 90 -9.19 -1.89 -19.53
N ASP A 91 -10.20 -1.74 -18.67
CA ASP A 91 -11.15 -2.78 -18.25
C ASP A 91 -10.51 -4.16 -17.95
N THR A 92 -9.33 -4.14 -17.34
CA THR A 92 -8.49 -5.33 -17.13
C THR A 92 -7.92 -5.39 -15.73
N GLN A 93 -7.53 -6.60 -15.32
CA GLN A 93 -6.70 -6.79 -14.14
C GLN A 93 -5.28 -6.23 -14.40
N PRO A 94 -4.60 -5.67 -13.39
CA PRO A 94 -4.96 -5.67 -11.96
C PRO A 94 -5.78 -4.45 -11.49
N TYR A 95 -6.15 -3.52 -12.39
CA TYR A 95 -6.68 -2.21 -12.02
C TYR A 95 -8.01 -2.27 -11.26
N ILE A 96 -8.92 -3.15 -11.67
CA ILE A 96 -10.20 -3.37 -10.99
C ILE A 96 -9.95 -3.89 -9.56
N GLY A 97 -9.07 -4.89 -9.41
CA GLY A 97 -8.70 -5.46 -8.11
C GLY A 97 -8.07 -4.41 -7.18
N ASN A 98 -7.13 -3.61 -7.71
CA ASN A 98 -6.49 -2.54 -6.95
C ASN A 98 -7.49 -1.46 -6.51
N THR A 99 -8.45 -1.11 -7.36
CA THR A 99 -9.51 -0.13 -7.02
C THR A 99 -10.36 -0.62 -5.85
N ILE A 100 -10.86 -1.86 -5.92
CA ILE A 100 -11.68 -2.46 -4.86
C ILE A 100 -10.88 -2.59 -3.57
N TYR A 101 -9.63 -3.07 -3.65
CA TYR A 101 -8.77 -3.23 -2.49
C TYR A 101 -8.43 -1.88 -1.84
N ALA A 102 -8.09 -0.86 -2.63
CA ALA A 102 -7.80 0.48 -2.13
C ALA A 102 -9.02 1.09 -1.42
N LEU A 103 -10.23 0.93 -1.98
CA LEU A 103 -11.47 1.37 -1.33
C LEU A 103 -11.68 0.67 0.02
N PHE A 104 -11.45 -0.65 0.08
CA PHE A 104 -11.50 -1.40 1.34
C PHE A 104 -10.51 -0.85 2.37
N VAL A 105 -9.27 -0.56 1.96
CA VAL A 105 -8.26 0.02 2.85
C VAL A 105 -8.67 1.41 3.33
N ILE A 106 -9.22 2.28 2.48
CA ILE A 106 -9.71 3.61 2.86
C ILE A 106 -10.76 3.49 3.97
N ILE A 107 -11.81 2.69 3.73
CA ILE A 107 -12.91 2.50 4.68
C ILE A 107 -12.39 1.94 6.01
N ALA A 108 -11.59 0.86 5.95
CA ALA A 108 -11.06 0.22 7.14
C ALA A 108 -10.18 1.15 7.97
N THR A 109 -9.29 1.90 7.31
CA THR A 109 -8.36 2.84 7.95
C THR A 109 -9.11 4.02 8.57
N MET A 110 -10.16 4.54 7.93
CA MET A 110 -11.00 5.60 8.49
C MET A 110 -11.79 5.15 9.72
N ILE A 111 -12.46 3.98 9.65
CA ILE A 111 -13.28 3.45 10.76
C ILE A 111 -12.41 3.10 11.97
N ARG A 112 -11.23 2.53 11.73
CA ARG A 112 -10.34 2.02 12.80
C ARG A 112 -9.21 2.97 13.17
N ARG A 113 -9.27 4.23 12.73
CA ARG A 113 -8.24 5.25 13.03
C ARG A 113 -7.90 5.36 14.52
N ASN A 114 -8.90 5.17 15.40
CA ASN A 114 -8.73 5.26 16.85
C ASN A 114 -7.87 4.12 17.44
N GLU A 115 -7.56 3.07 16.67
CA GLU A 115 -6.59 2.05 17.07
C GLU A 115 -5.14 2.55 17.01
N PHE A 116 -4.87 3.65 16.31
CA PHE A 116 -3.53 4.18 16.06
C PHE A 116 -3.10 5.21 17.10
N VAL A 117 -2.78 4.72 18.30
CA VAL A 117 -2.46 5.55 19.46
C VAL A 117 -0.97 5.68 19.75
N ASN A 118 -0.15 4.76 19.23
CA ASN A 118 1.26 4.64 19.58
C ASN A 118 2.12 5.71 18.92
N ASP A 119 3.14 6.16 19.63
CA ASP A 119 4.19 7.05 19.12
C ASP A 119 5.36 6.26 18.51
N ILE A 120 6.14 6.86 17.61
CA ILE A 120 7.29 6.20 16.99
C ILE A 120 8.34 5.77 18.03
N ASN A 121 8.47 6.54 19.11
CA ASN A 121 9.38 6.25 20.22
C ASN A 121 9.03 4.95 20.98
N SER A 122 7.87 4.35 20.71
CA SER A 122 7.49 3.04 21.29
C SER A 122 8.04 1.84 20.52
N VAL A 123 8.70 2.07 19.38
CA VAL A 123 9.19 1.04 18.45
C VAL A 123 10.71 1.07 18.30
N ILE A 124 11.34 2.23 18.56
CA ILE A 124 12.80 2.44 18.62
C ILE A 124 13.27 2.10 20.03
#